data_AF-A0A7R5KE26-F1
#
_entry.id   AF-A0A7R5KE26-F1
#
_cell.length_a   1.000
_cell.length_b   1.000
_cell.length_c   1.000
_cell.angle_alpha   90.00
_cell.angle_beta   90.00
_cell.angle_gamma   90.00
#
_symmetry.space_group_name_H-M   'P 1'
#
loop_
_entity.id
_entity.type
_entity.pdbx_description
1 polymer ?
#
loop_
_entity_poly.entity_id
_entity_poly.type
_entity_poly.pdbx_seq_one_letter_code
_entity_poly.pdbx_strand_id
1 'polypeptide(L)'
;ASRWEWKRLKAKTPKNGPPPCPRLGHSFSLVGNKCYLFGGLANDSEDPKNNIPRYLNDLYVLELRPGSGVLAWDIPITYGVLPPPRESHTAVVYTERDGRRSRLVIYGGMSGCRLGDLWTLDIETLTWNKPSLSGVAPLPRSLHSATTIGN
;
A
#
# COMPACT_ATOMS: atom_id res chain seq x y z
N ALA A 1 -30.35 3.90 20.77
CA ALA A 1 -28.99 4.42 20.62
C ALA A 1 -28.14 3.37 19.90
N SER A 2 -27.47 3.72 18.80
CA SER A 2 -26.57 2.80 18.09
C SER A 2 -25.26 2.67 18.87
N ARG A 3 -24.85 1.45 19.21
CA ARG A 3 -23.60 1.17 19.92
C ARG A 3 -22.53 0.75 18.90
N TRP A 4 -21.43 1.48 18.85
CA TRP A 4 -20.27 1.11 18.05
C TRP A 4 -19.46 0.05 18.81
N GLU A 5 -19.04 -0.99 18.10
CA GLU A 5 -18.21 -2.05 18.66
C GLU A 5 -16.93 -2.25 17.85
N TRP A 6 -15.84 -2.56 18.55
CA TRP A 6 -14.62 -3.01 17.91
C TRP A 6 -14.72 -4.51 17.67
N LYS A 7 -14.52 -4.92 16.42
CA LYS A 7 -14.48 -6.33 16.05
C LYS A 7 -13.17 -6.65 15.34
N ARG A 8 -12.46 -7.63 15.88
CA ARG A 8 -11.31 -8.20 15.18
C ARG A 8 -11.80 -9.00 13.97
N LEU A 9 -11.43 -8.55 12.78
CA LEU A 9 -11.71 -9.25 11.54
C LEU A 9 -10.74 -10.44 11.39
N LYS A 10 -11.25 -11.56 10.89
CA LYS A 10 -10.47 -12.79 10.66
C LYS A 10 -10.45 -13.08 9.15
N ALA A 11 -9.41 -12.62 8.48
CA ALA A 11 -9.17 -12.93 7.07
C ALA A 11 -8.65 -14.35 6.91
N LYS A 12 -9.01 -15.03 5.81
CA LYS A 12 -8.27 -16.23 5.38
C LYS A 12 -6.85 -15.85 4.94
N THR A 13 -5.91 -16.77 5.15
CA THR A 13 -4.51 -16.61 4.70
C THR A 13 -4.43 -16.62 3.17
N PRO A 14 -3.42 -15.97 2.59
CA PRO A 14 -3.20 -16.03 1.15
C PRO A 14 -2.77 -17.44 0.73
N LYS A 15 -3.07 -17.80 -0.53
CA LYS A 15 -2.70 -19.11 -1.08
C LYS A 15 -1.20 -19.24 -1.36
N ASN A 16 -0.56 -18.13 -1.73
CA ASN A 16 0.79 -18.09 -2.29
C ASN A 16 1.84 -17.56 -1.29
N GLY A 17 1.61 -17.69 0.02
CA GLY A 17 2.55 -17.24 1.03
C GLY A 17 1.92 -16.95 2.40
N PRO A 18 2.69 -16.40 3.35
CA PRO A 18 2.18 -15.99 4.65
C PRO A 18 1.35 -14.70 4.54
N PRO A 19 0.43 -14.44 5.50
CA PRO A 19 -0.23 -13.14 5.62
C PRO A 19 0.80 -12.01 5.87
N PRO A 20 0.42 -10.73 5.70
CA PRO A 20 1.30 -9.62 5.98
C PRO A 20 1.87 -9.70 7.41
N CYS A 21 3.18 -9.60 7.55
CA CYS A 21 3.84 -9.54 8.85
C CYS A 21 3.49 -8.24 9.60
N PRO A 22 3.67 -8.20 10.94
CA PRO A 22 3.62 -6.95 11.70
C PRO A 22 4.56 -5.91 11.09
N ARG A 23 4.04 -4.68 10.92
CA ARG A 23 4.76 -3.61 10.24
C ARG A 23 4.19 -2.24 10.59
N LEU A 24 5.00 -1.19 10.49
CA LEU A 24 4.59 0.21 10.62
C LEU A 24 4.78 0.96 9.29
N GLY A 25 4.19 2.15 9.16
CA GLY A 25 4.41 3.04 8.01
C GLY A 25 3.97 2.48 6.65
N HIS A 26 3.13 1.44 6.62
CA HIS A 26 2.54 0.90 5.39
C HIS A 26 1.32 1.73 4.97
N SER A 27 0.92 1.64 3.71
CA SER A 27 -0.31 2.25 3.22
C SER A 27 -1.42 1.21 3.06
N PHE A 28 -2.67 1.62 3.27
CA PHE A 28 -3.88 0.90 2.86
C PHE A 28 -4.72 1.77 1.94
N SER A 29 -5.08 1.26 0.77
CA SER A 29 -5.86 2.00 -0.22
C SER A 29 -7.00 1.16 -0.77
N LEU A 30 -8.25 1.64 -0.64
CA LEU A 30 -9.45 0.91 -1.04
C LEU A 30 -9.83 1.21 -2.50
N VAL A 31 -9.98 0.17 -3.32
CA VAL A 31 -10.57 0.24 -4.66
C VAL A 31 -11.70 -0.78 -4.76
N GLY A 32 -12.94 -0.31 -4.93
CA GLY A 32 -14.11 -1.17 -4.87
C GLY A 32 -14.20 -1.92 -3.53
N ASN A 33 -14.14 -3.24 -3.56
CA ASN A 33 -14.14 -4.11 -2.37
C ASN A 33 -12.75 -4.67 -2.02
N LYS A 34 -11.66 -4.16 -2.61
CA LYS A 34 -10.30 -4.65 -2.38
C LYS A 34 -9.45 -3.55 -1.76
N CYS A 35 -8.83 -3.86 -0.63
CA CYS A 35 -7.91 -2.96 0.07
C CYS A 35 -6.47 -3.37 -0.24
N TYR A 36 -5.70 -2.47 -0.83
CA TYR A 36 -4.32 -2.68 -1.24
C TYR A 36 -3.39 -2.24 -0.12
N LEU A 37 -2.62 -3.16 0.44
CA LEU A 37 -1.53 -2.89 1.37
C LEU A 37 -0.23 -2.84 0.60
N PHE A 38 0.56 -1.78 0.79
CA PHE A 38 1.89 -1.68 0.20
C PHE A 38 2.94 -1.22 1.22
N GLY A 39 4.09 -1.89 1.21
CA GLY A 39 5.29 -1.50 1.90
C GLY A 39 5.20 -1.52 3.43
N GLY A 40 5.93 -0.60 4.05
CA GLY A 40 6.09 -0.47 5.49
C GLY A 40 7.47 -0.94 5.98
N LEU A 41 7.62 -0.95 7.31
CA LEU A 41 8.83 -1.35 8.01
C LEU A 41 8.51 -2.49 8.97
N ALA A 42 9.20 -3.62 8.80
CA ALA A 42 9.17 -4.75 9.73
C ALA A 42 10.42 -4.77 10.61
N ASN A 43 10.32 -5.52 11.71
CA ASN A 43 11.46 -5.92 12.51
C ASN A 43 11.80 -7.38 12.17
N ASP A 44 13.01 -7.63 11.68
CA ASP A 44 13.48 -8.98 11.34
C ASP A 44 14.16 -9.70 12.52
N SER A 45 14.30 -9.03 13.67
CA SER A 45 14.79 -9.67 14.87
C SER A 45 13.75 -10.61 15.47
N GLU A 46 14.17 -11.84 15.81
CA GLU A 46 13.36 -12.77 16.62
C GLU A 46 13.24 -12.32 18.08
N ASP A 47 14.24 -11.59 18.60
CA ASP A 47 14.19 -10.95 19.92
C ASP A 47 13.46 -9.60 19.81
N PRO A 48 12.29 -9.41 20.46
CA PRO A 48 11.54 -8.16 20.43
C PRO A 48 12.29 -6.96 21.03
N LYS A 49 13.36 -7.20 21.81
CA LYS A 49 14.20 -6.14 22.39
C LYS A 49 15.23 -5.59 21.41
N ASN A 50 15.49 -6.32 20.33
CA ASN A 50 16.38 -5.89 19.26
C ASN A 50 15.55 -5.40 18.07
N ASN A 51 16.07 -4.40 17.36
CA ASN A 51 15.40 -3.83 16.20
C ASN A 51 16.30 -3.94 14.98
N ILE A 52 15.98 -4.87 14.08
CA ILE A 52 16.62 -5.02 12.77
C ILE A 52 15.61 -4.53 11.73
N PRO A 53 15.70 -3.25 11.31
CA PRO A 53 14.72 -2.66 10.42
C PRO A 53 14.81 -3.27 9.02
N ARG A 54 13.70 -3.81 8.51
CA ARG A 54 13.55 -4.20 7.11
C ARG A 54 12.44 -3.40 6.45
N TYR A 55 12.83 -2.54 5.50
CA TYR A 55 11.89 -1.87 4.61
C TYR A 55 11.25 -2.89 3.66
N LEU A 56 9.97 -2.70 3.37
CA LEU A 56 9.18 -3.61 2.55
C LEU A 56 8.69 -2.90 1.27
N ASN A 57 8.55 -3.65 0.18
CA ASN A 57 7.85 -3.25 -1.07
C ASN A 57 6.87 -4.34 -1.54
N ASP A 58 6.44 -5.20 -0.62
CA ASP A 58 5.43 -6.21 -0.91
C ASP A 58 4.05 -5.55 -1.14
N LEU A 59 3.27 -6.17 -2.01
CA LEU A 59 1.88 -5.82 -2.25
C LEU A 59 0.99 -6.96 -1.75
N TYR A 60 0.05 -6.62 -0.89
CA TYR A 60 -1.02 -7.52 -0.45
C TYR A 60 -2.38 -6.93 -0.80
N VAL A 61 -3.33 -7.80 -1.13
CA VAL A 61 -4.71 -7.39 -1.37
C VAL A 61 -5.62 -8.06 -0.35
N LEU A 62 -6.39 -7.26 0.39
CA LEU A 62 -7.42 -7.73 1.30
C LEU A 62 -8.77 -7.59 0.63
N GLU A 63 -9.43 -8.72 0.36
CA GLU A 63 -10.77 -8.70 -0.19
C GLU A 63 -11.81 -8.53 0.93
N LEU A 64 -12.75 -7.62 0.73
CA LEU A 64 -13.82 -7.29 1.66
C LEU A 64 -15.16 -7.87 1.18
N ARG A 65 -15.96 -8.38 2.12
CA ARG A 65 -17.34 -8.79 1.87
C ARG A 65 -18.26 -7.57 1.81
N PRO A 66 -19.36 -7.63 1.03
CA PRO A 66 -20.49 -6.72 1.20
C PRO A 66 -20.91 -6.66 2.68
N GLY A 67 -21.12 -5.47 3.23
CA GLY A 67 -21.44 -5.29 4.65
C GLY A 67 -20.23 -5.26 5.61
N SER A 68 -19.05 -4.88 5.12
CA SER A 68 -17.81 -4.58 5.88
C SER A 68 -17.03 -5.76 6.49
N GLY A 69 -17.30 -7.00 6.06
CA GLY A 69 -16.53 -8.17 6.48
C GLY A 69 -15.21 -8.32 5.71
N VAL A 70 -14.33 -9.21 6.18
CA VAL A 70 -13.10 -9.59 5.46
C VAL A 70 -13.24 -11.01 4.91
N LEU A 71 -12.78 -11.23 3.68
CA LEU A 71 -12.73 -12.54 3.02
C LEU A 71 -11.37 -13.20 3.22
N ALA A 72 -10.36 -12.67 2.56
CA ALA A 72 -9.06 -13.30 2.42
C ALA A 72 -8.01 -12.25 2.08
N TRP A 73 -6.79 -12.53 2.52
CA TRP A 73 -5.59 -11.94 1.94
C TRP A 73 -5.25 -12.62 0.63
N ASP A 74 -4.65 -11.88 -0.27
CA ASP A 74 -4.03 -12.37 -1.49
C ASP A 74 -2.66 -11.72 -1.71
N ILE A 75 -1.77 -12.44 -2.38
CA ILE A 75 -0.47 -11.96 -2.82
C ILE A 75 -0.50 -11.98 -4.35
N PRO A 76 -0.89 -10.88 -5.00
CA PRO A 76 -0.99 -10.84 -6.44
C PRO A 76 0.38 -10.95 -7.11
N ILE A 77 0.41 -11.59 -8.27
CA ILE A 77 1.53 -11.43 -9.20
C ILE A 77 1.44 -10.00 -9.76
N THR A 78 2.56 -9.28 -9.74
CA THR A 78 2.67 -7.93 -10.31
C THR A 78 3.70 -7.91 -11.42
N TYR A 79 3.55 -6.96 -12.33
CA TYR A 79 4.40 -6.82 -13.52
C TYR A 79 5.09 -5.46 -13.52
N GLY A 80 6.06 -5.27 -14.43
CA GLY A 80 6.82 -4.04 -14.55
C GLY A 80 7.93 -3.90 -13.50
N VAL A 81 8.44 -2.68 -13.35
CA VAL A 81 9.50 -2.38 -12.38
C VAL A 81 8.87 -2.00 -11.05
N LEU A 82 9.16 -2.79 -10.01
CA LEU A 82 8.61 -2.54 -8.68
C LEU A 82 9.24 -1.30 -8.03
N PRO A 83 8.48 -0.56 -7.20
CA PRO A 83 9.06 0.47 -6.37
C PRO A 83 10.06 -0.11 -5.37
N PRO A 84 11.14 0.61 -5.03
CA PRO A 84 12.02 0.26 -3.93
C PRO A 84 11.25 0.12 -2.60
N PRO A 85 11.73 -0.74 -1.67
CA PRO A 85 11.20 -0.86 -0.32
C PRO A 85 11.09 0.48 0.38
N ARG A 86 9.95 0.75 1.02
CA ARG A 86 9.69 2.04 1.65
C ARG A 86 8.67 1.96 2.78
N GLU A 87 8.81 2.87 3.73
CA GLU A 87 7.84 3.10 4.80
C GLU A 87 7.50 4.60 4.90
N SER A 88 6.41 4.93 5.58
CA SER A 88 5.94 6.31 5.79
C SER A 88 5.78 7.12 4.49
N HIS A 89 5.49 6.42 3.40
CA HIS A 89 5.05 6.98 2.12
C HIS A 89 3.55 7.31 2.17
N THR A 90 3.08 8.03 1.16
CA THR A 90 1.63 8.16 0.92
C THR A 90 1.23 7.29 -0.26
N ALA A 91 0.01 6.74 -0.20
CA ALA A 91 -0.61 6.07 -1.33
C ALA A 91 -2.05 6.56 -1.46
N VAL A 92 -2.42 6.99 -2.67
CA VAL A 92 -3.77 7.47 -2.99
C VAL A 92 -4.31 6.74 -4.21
N VAL A 93 -5.62 6.59 -4.28
CA VAL A 93 -6.30 6.02 -5.46
C VAL A 93 -6.67 7.17 -6.38
N TYR A 94 -6.18 7.10 -7.62
CA TYR A 94 -6.62 7.95 -8.71
C TYR A 94 -7.46 7.14 -9.68
N THR A 95 -8.69 7.56 -9.92
CA THR A 95 -9.58 6.93 -10.92
C THR A 95 -9.76 7.90 -12.07
N GLU A 96 -9.55 7.41 -13.29
CA GLU A 96 -9.76 8.20 -14.51
C GLU A 96 -11.24 8.62 -14.63
N ARG A 97 -11.50 9.73 -15.33
CA ARG A 97 -12.82 10.39 -15.37
C ARG A 97 -13.95 9.50 -15.91
N ASP A 98 -13.62 8.51 -16.73
CA ASP A 98 -14.59 7.55 -17.25
C ASP A 98 -14.98 6.47 -16.22
N GLY A 99 -14.33 6.47 -15.06
CA GLY A 99 -14.55 5.52 -13.97
C GLY A 99 -13.99 4.11 -14.24
N ARG A 100 -13.29 3.90 -15.36
CA ARG A 100 -12.94 2.54 -15.83
C ARG A 100 -11.57 2.10 -15.35
N ARG A 101 -10.66 3.05 -15.11
CA ARG A 101 -9.28 2.76 -14.73
C ARG A 101 -8.91 3.43 -13.42
N SER A 102 -8.53 2.62 -12.45
CA SER A 102 -7.97 3.07 -11.19
C SER A 102 -6.48 2.77 -11.14
N ARG A 103 -5.71 3.69 -10.56
CA ARG A 103 -4.29 3.53 -10.28
C ARG A 103 -4.03 3.83 -8.81
N LEU A 104 -3.17 3.02 -8.19
CA LEU A 104 -2.56 3.40 -6.92
C LEU A 104 -1.38 4.31 -7.22
N VAL A 105 -1.36 5.50 -6.62
CA VAL A 105 -0.28 6.48 -6.79
C VAL A 105 0.48 6.56 -5.48
N ILE A 106 1.79 6.30 -5.52
CA ILE A 106 2.68 6.24 -4.36
C ILE A 106 3.73 7.34 -4.48
N TYR A 107 3.91 8.11 -3.40
CA TYR A 107 4.93 9.16 -3.37
C TYR A 107 5.73 9.15 -2.06
N GLY A 108 7.04 9.36 -2.21
CA GLY A 108 7.96 9.56 -1.10
C GLY A 108 8.09 8.35 -0.19
N GLY A 109 8.29 8.62 1.10
CA GLY A 109 8.59 7.62 2.13
C GLY A 109 10.06 7.62 2.51
N MET A 110 10.50 6.53 3.15
CA MET A 110 11.86 6.34 3.63
C MET A 110 12.37 4.94 3.33
N SER A 111 13.65 4.85 2.94
CA SER A 111 14.41 3.61 2.76
C SER A 111 15.88 3.87 3.06
N GLY A 112 16.22 4.00 4.35
CA GLY A 112 17.51 4.52 4.82
C GLY A 112 17.69 6.03 4.60
N CYS A 113 17.09 6.59 3.55
CA CYS A 113 16.97 8.01 3.29
C CYS A 113 15.55 8.39 2.85
N ARG A 114 15.20 9.68 2.89
CA ARG A 114 13.90 10.17 2.38
C ARG A 114 13.85 9.98 0.87
N LEU A 115 12.70 9.51 0.39
CA LEU A 115 12.42 9.30 -1.03
C LEU A 115 11.60 10.48 -1.58
N GLY A 116 11.80 10.79 -2.86
CA GLY A 116 11.09 11.84 -3.60
C GLY A 116 10.63 11.36 -4.97
N ASP A 117 10.51 10.05 -5.14
CA ASP A 117 10.06 9.42 -6.39
C ASP A 117 8.55 9.15 -6.37
N LEU A 118 7.97 9.10 -7.56
CA LEU A 118 6.57 8.75 -7.79
C LEU A 118 6.49 7.37 -8.45
N TRP A 119 5.55 6.57 -8.00
CA TRP A 119 5.23 5.26 -8.58
C TRP A 119 3.73 5.12 -8.78
N THR A 120 3.35 4.31 -9.76
CA THR A 120 1.95 3.97 -10.00
C THR A 120 1.79 2.47 -10.19
N LEU A 121 0.70 1.91 -9.65
CA LEU A 121 0.23 0.57 -9.97
C LEU A 121 -1.09 0.71 -10.74
N ASP A 122 -1.14 0.21 -11.96
CA ASP A 122 -2.40 0.02 -12.66
C ASP A 122 -3.17 -1.14 -12.01
N ILE A 123 -4.38 -0.88 -11.52
CA ILE A 123 -5.13 -1.83 -10.68
C ILE A 123 -5.71 -2.98 -11.50
N GLU A 124 -6.04 -2.74 -12.77
CA GLU A 124 -6.63 -3.75 -13.66
C GLU A 124 -5.56 -4.77 -14.10
N THR A 125 -4.38 -4.28 -14.46
CA THR A 125 -3.29 -5.10 -14.99
C THR A 125 -2.27 -5.53 -13.93
N LEU A 126 -2.32 -4.94 -12.73
CA LEU A 126 -1.34 -5.13 -11.66
C LEU A 126 0.10 -4.82 -12.11
N THR A 127 0.27 -3.80 -12.95
CA THR A 127 1.56 -3.39 -13.51
C THR A 127 2.08 -2.12 -12.86
N TRP A 128 3.28 -2.22 -12.28
CA TRP A 128 4.01 -1.09 -11.71
C TRP A 128 4.69 -0.26 -12.80
N ASN A 129 4.65 1.05 -12.60
CA ASN A 129 5.27 2.02 -13.50
C ASN A 129 5.92 3.15 -12.70
N LYS A 130 7.12 3.56 -13.13
CA LYS A 130 7.75 4.82 -12.72
C LYS A 130 7.48 5.87 -13.79
N PRO A 131 6.48 6.75 -13.61
CA PRO A 131 6.15 7.75 -14.62
C PRO A 131 7.32 8.70 -14.86
N SER A 132 7.46 9.14 -16.11
CA SER A 132 8.33 10.27 -16.45
C SER A 132 7.64 11.57 -16.04
N LEU A 133 8.31 12.37 -15.23
CA LEU A 133 7.78 13.62 -14.69
C LEU A 133 8.51 14.81 -15.29
N SER A 134 7.79 15.92 -15.46
CA SER A 134 8.32 17.21 -15.90
C SER A 134 8.10 18.28 -14.84
N GLY A 135 8.93 19.32 -14.84
CA GLY A 135 8.85 20.43 -13.88
C GLY A 135 9.73 20.21 -12.65
N VAL A 136 9.54 21.04 -11.63
CA VAL A 136 10.33 21.00 -10.40
C VAL A 136 9.75 19.95 -9.46
N ALA A 137 10.49 18.88 -9.23
CA ALA A 137 10.10 17.84 -8.28
C ALA A 137 10.09 18.40 -6.84
N PRO A 138 9.16 17.96 -5.97
CA PRO A 138 9.21 18.32 -4.57
C PRO A 138 10.45 17.69 -3.91
N LEU A 139 10.93 18.30 -2.82
CA LEU A 139 11.97 17.66 -2.01
C LEU A 139 11.49 16.30 -1.47
N PRO A 140 12.41 15.31 -1.36
CA PRO A 140 12.15 14.03 -0.72
C PRO A 140 11.55 14.18 0.68
N ARG A 141 10.53 13.36 1.00
CA ARG A 141 9.77 13.48 2.26
C ARG A 141 9.12 12.16 2.69
N SER A 142 8.95 12.01 3.99
CA SER A 142 8.22 10.93 4.65
C SER A 142 7.29 11.54 5.71
N LEU A 143 6.39 10.73 6.30
CA LEU A 143 5.45 11.17 7.34
C LEU A 143 4.55 12.33 6.90
N HIS A 144 4.24 12.37 5.60
CA HIS A 144 3.36 13.38 5.01
C HIS A 144 1.99 12.75 4.71
N SER A 145 1.00 13.60 4.40
CA SER A 145 -0.32 13.17 3.93
C SER A 145 -0.51 13.55 2.47
N ALA A 146 -1.37 12.82 1.77
CA ALA A 146 -1.78 13.09 0.41
C ALA A 146 -3.26 12.77 0.25
N THR A 147 -3.94 13.54 -0.59
CA THR A 147 -5.32 13.30 -1.00
C THR A 147 -5.44 13.61 -2.49
N THR A 148 -6.33 12.91 -3.18
CA THR A 148 -6.72 13.29 -4.54
C THR A 148 -7.75 14.41 -4.49
N ILE A 149 -7.69 15.31 -5.48
CA ILE A 149 -8.67 16.38 -5.70
C ILE A 149 -9.19 16.22 -7.11
N GLY A 150 -10.52 16.09 -7.26
CA GLY A 150 -11.18 15.91 -8.56
C GLY A 150 -10.96 14.52 -9.14
N ASN A 151 -11.77 13.56 -8.70
CA ASN A 151 -12.00 12.30 -9.41
C ASN A 151 -13.07 12.51 -10.48
#